data_AF-A0A8W8MQR1-F1
#
_entry.id   AF-A0A8W8MQR1-F1
#
_cell.length_a   1.000
_cell.length_b   1.000
_cell.length_c   1.000
_cell.angle_alpha   90.00
_cell.angle_beta   90.00
_cell.angle_gamma   90.00
#
_symmetry.space_group_name_H-M   'P 1'
#
loop_
_entity.id
_entity.type
_entity.pdbx_description
1 polymer ?
#
loop_
_entity_poly.entity_id
_entity_poly.type
_entity_poly.pdbx_seq_one_letter_code
_entity_poly.pdbx_strand_id
1 'polypeptide(L)'
;MQEDGDWEMLSPVKCLHRPGTLSQISPCRNLGLRAFDLQTRSAKIKMANFVGRWEDTGERENFEEFATAMNLPADMLEKYRATKQTIQYGINGNTWTMNPSSTLFPGKEKVYTFEIGKEVNDTGLDGNPIKFVITVVNDNEISEDLKVKMGDSWKDYKVSRKVDGDTMTTTLSAFGKTMTSTQRKLK
;
A
#
# COMPACT_ATOMS: atom_id res chain seq x y z
N MET A 1 2.22 -23.23 55.78
CA MET A 1 1.90 -22.85 54.38
C MET A 1 3.23 -22.55 53.67
N GLN A 2 3.98 -23.53 53.14
CA GLN A 2 3.64 -24.93 52.78
C GLN A 2 2.59 -24.97 51.64
N GLU A 3 2.73 -25.68 50.51
CA GLU A 3 3.72 -26.66 49.97
C GLU A 3 3.72 -26.51 48.42
N ASP A 4 4.64 -27.03 47.60
CA ASP A 4 5.85 -27.85 47.85
C ASP A 4 7.10 -27.24 47.14
N GLY A 5 8.01 -27.84 46.33
CA GLY A 5 8.19 -29.16 45.67
C GLY A 5 7.72 -29.20 44.19
N ASP A 6 8.40 -29.86 43.23
CA ASP A 6 9.73 -30.48 43.21
C ASP A 6 10.28 -30.53 41.74
N TRP A 7 11.47 -31.09 41.52
CA TRP A 7 12.16 -31.24 40.24
C TRP A 7 12.03 -32.67 39.70
N GLU A 8 12.54 -32.95 38.49
CA GLU A 8 13.12 -34.25 38.07
C GLU A 8 13.56 -34.16 36.60
N MET A 9 14.81 -34.54 36.30
CA MET A 9 15.25 -34.86 34.94
C MET A 9 15.53 -36.36 34.86
N LEU A 10 14.92 -37.09 33.93
CA LEU A 10 15.44 -38.41 33.53
C LEU A 10 15.40 -38.63 32.01
N SER A 11 16.32 -39.48 31.55
CA SER A 11 16.82 -39.55 30.17
C SER A 11 16.22 -40.73 29.37
N PRO A 12 16.45 -40.86 28.05
CA PRO A 12 15.57 -41.64 27.16
C PRO A 12 15.84 -43.15 27.13
N VAL A 13 14.79 -43.93 26.88
CA VAL A 13 14.85 -45.41 26.78
C VAL A 13 14.67 -45.91 25.35
N LYS A 14 15.81 -46.21 24.72
CA LYS A 14 16.11 -47.33 23.80
C LYS A 14 14.97 -47.92 22.94
N CYS A 15 15.15 -47.85 21.62
CA CYS A 15 14.47 -48.72 20.65
C CYS A 15 14.83 -50.20 20.89
N LEU A 16 13.87 -51.12 20.66
CA LEU A 16 14.11 -52.56 20.61
C LEU A 16 13.16 -53.23 19.61
N HIS A 17 13.71 -54.02 18.68
CA HIS A 17 12.96 -54.80 17.68
C HIS A 17 12.57 -56.18 18.21
N ARG A 18 11.41 -56.71 17.78
CA ARG A 18 11.21 -58.14 17.46
C ARG A 18 10.08 -58.33 16.43
N PRO A 19 10.09 -59.39 15.58
CA PRO A 19 9.16 -59.58 14.46
C PRO A 19 8.01 -60.57 14.76
N GLY A 20 6.95 -60.59 13.94
CA GLY A 20 5.88 -61.60 14.09
C GLY A 20 4.67 -61.57 13.13
N THR A 21 4.85 -61.95 11.86
CA THR A 21 3.82 -62.55 10.95
C THR A 21 2.58 -61.73 10.50
N LEU A 22 1.92 -62.20 9.41
CA LEU A 22 0.85 -61.52 8.67
C LEU A 22 -0.56 -62.06 9.01
N SER A 23 -1.58 -61.20 8.82
CA SER A 23 -2.81 -61.57 8.10
C SER A 23 -3.45 -60.32 7.46
N GLN A 24 -4.26 -60.48 6.41
CA GLN A 24 -4.84 -59.38 5.61
C GLN A 24 -6.32 -59.13 5.93
N ILE A 25 -6.74 -57.85 6.07
CA ILE A 25 -8.11 -57.40 5.72
C ILE A 25 -8.05 -55.97 5.12
N SER A 26 -8.54 -55.84 3.88
CA SER A 26 -9.10 -54.67 3.15
C SER A 26 -8.43 -53.27 3.15
N PRO A 27 -8.43 -52.55 2.00
CA PRO A 27 -7.89 -51.19 1.89
C PRO A 27 -8.92 -50.10 2.22
N CYS A 28 -8.81 -49.46 3.38
CA CYS A 28 -9.49 -48.18 3.62
C CYS A 28 -8.87 -47.07 2.76
N ARG A 29 -9.68 -46.46 1.89
CA ARG A 29 -9.33 -45.24 1.16
C ARG A 29 -9.04 -44.11 2.16
N ASN A 30 -7.77 -43.79 2.38
CA ASN A 30 -7.41 -42.54 3.02
C ASN A 30 -7.00 -41.52 1.95
N LEU A 31 -7.94 -40.67 1.51
CA LEU A 31 -7.58 -39.40 0.85
C LEU A 31 -7.03 -38.46 1.93
N GLY A 32 -5.85 -38.79 2.45
CA GLY A 32 -5.08 -37.90 3.28
C GLY A 32 -4.75 -36.67 2.46
N LEU A 33 -5.36 -35.54 2.83
CA LEU A 33 -5.08 -34.24 2.23
C LEU A 33 -3.57 -34.07 2.17
N ARG A 34 -3.01 -33.99 0.95
CA ARG A 34 -1.82 -33.17 0.78
C ARG A 34 -2.29 -31.76 1.08
N ALA A 35 -2.06 -31.32 2.31
CA ALA A 35 -2.01 -29.90 2.60
C ALA A 35 -1.11 -29.31 1.53
N PHE A 36 -1.68 -28.47 0.66
CA PHE A 36 -0.87 -27.54 -0.08
C PHE A 36 -0.09 -26.80 0.99
N ASP A 37 1.23 -26.94 0.99
CA ASP A 37 2.10 -26.11 1.82
C ASP A 37 1.74 -24.69 1.43
N LEU A 38 0.97 -24.04 2.30
CA LEU A 38 0.52 -22.67 2.09
C LEU A 38 1.72 -21.81 2.43
N GLN A 39 2.69 -21.88 1.52
CA GLN A 39 4.04 -21.43 1.75
C GLN A 39 3.93 -19.94 1.98
N THR A 40 3.94 -19.59 3.27
CA THR A 40 3.68 -18.26 3.80
C THR A 40 4.96 -17.47 3.65
N ARG A 41 5.39 -17.39 2.38
CA ARG A 41 6.18 -16.30 1.85
C ARG A 41 5.45 -15.05 2.29
N SER A 42 6.00 -14.42 3.32
CA SER A 42 5.87 -12.97 3.48
C SER A 42 6.45 -12.38 2.21
N ALA A 43 5.61 -12.27 1.19
CA ALA A 43 5.89 -11.57 -0.03
C ALA A 43 6.03 -10.11 0.39
N LYS A 44 7.25 -9.71 0.71
CA LYS A 44 7.64 -8.32 0.85
C LYS A 44 7.35 -7.67 -0.50
N ILE A 45 6.14 -7.13 -0.65
CA ILE A 45 5.64 -6.63 -1.93
C ILE A 45 6.62 -5.55 -2.40
N LYS A 46 7.28 -5.78 -3.53
CA LYS A 46 8.46 -5.02 -3.98
C LYS A 46 8.05 -3.77 -4.76
N MET A 47 7.28 -2.96 -4.07
CA MET A 47 7.13 -1.51 -4.20
C MET A 47 8.44 -0.70 -4.35
N ALA A 48 9.62 -1.34 -4.35
CA ALA A 48 10.93 -0.73 -4.53
C ALA A 48 11.03 0.14 -5.79
N ASN A 49 10.24 -0.18 -6.84
CA ASN A 49 10.21 0.58 -8.08
C ASN A 49 9.71 2.03 -7.88
N PHE A 50 8.79 2.24 -6.92
CA PHE A 50 8.32 3.58 -6.51
C PHE A 50 9.37 4.37 -5.72
N VAL A 51 10.35 3.73 -5.09
CA VAL A 51 11.35 4.42 -4.24
C VAL A 51 12.21 5.34 -5.10
N GLY A 52 12.42 6.57 -4.60
CA GLY A 52 13.07 7.66 -5.33
C GLY A 52 12.24 8.94 -5.30
N ARG A 53 12.60 9.91 -6.14
CA ARG A 53 11.91 11.19 -6.27
C ARG A 53 11.30 11.30 -7.67
N TRP A 54 10.05 11.72 -7.73
CA TRP A 54 9.25 11.83 -8.95
C TRP A 54 8.81 13.28 -9.15
N GLU A 55 8.78 13.75 -10.40
CA GLU A 55 8.35 15.09 -10.78
C GLU A 55 7.27 15.00 -11.86
N ASP A 56 6.17 15.74 -11.68
CA ASP A 56 5.10 15.93 -12.66
C ASP A 56 5.63 16.59 -13.95
N THR A 57 5.43 15.94 -15.11
CA THR A 57 5.86 16.50 -16.40
C THR A 57 5.09 17.78 -16.73
N GLY A 58 3.86 17.92 -16.21
CA GLY A 58 2.86 18.92 -16.57
C GLY A 58 1.81 18.38 -17.55
N GLU A 59 2.00 17.16 -18.08
CA GLU A 59 1.05 16.50 -18.98
C GLU A 59 -0.09 15.89 -18.18
N ARG A 60 -1.32 16.36 -18.44
CA ARG A 60 -2.53 15.84 -17.78
C ARG A 60 -3.66 15.62 -18.78
N GLU A 61 -4.18 14.41 -18.79
CA GLU A 61 -5.34 14.01 -19.59
C GLU A 61 -6.62 14.24 -18.77
N ASN A 62 -7.69 14.69 -19.44
CA ASN A 62 -9.01 14.94 -18.87
C ASN A 62 -9.07 15.96 -17.70
N PHE A 63 -8.02 16.76 -17.49
CA PHE A 63 -7.94 17.78 -16.44
C PHE A 63 -9.16 18.74 -16.42
N GLU A 64 -9.62 19.19 -17.59
CA GLU A 64 -10.71 20.17 -17.66
C GLU A 64 -12.08 19.58 -17.28
N GLU A 65 -12.38 18.35 -17.71
CA GLU A 65 -13.58 17.63 -17.27
C GLU A 65 -13.56 17.37 -15.76
N PHE A 66 -12.40 16.98 -15.24
CA PHE A 66 -12.21 16.68 -13.82
C PHE A 66 -12.34 17.95 -12.95
N ALA A 67 -11.69 19.04 -13.34
CA ALA A 67 -11.76 20.32 -12.63
C ALA A 67 -13.16 20.97 -12.70
N THR A 68 -13.89 20.76 -13.81
CA THR A 68 -15.30 21.13 -13.93
C THR A 68 -16.17 20.32 -12.98
N ALA A 69 -15.96 19.00 -12.88
CA ALA A 69 -16.70 18.14 -11.93
C ALA A 69 -16.36 18.42 -10.45
N MET A 70 -15.15 18.91 -10.16
CA MET A 70 -14.80 19.48 -8.85
C MET A 70 -15.44 20.84 -8.56
N ASN A 71 -16.01 21.52 -9.57
CA ASN A 71 -16.51 22.89 -9.50
C ASN A 71 -15.45 23.87 -8.92
N LEU A 72 -14.21 23.77 -9.40
CA LEU A 72 -13.14 24.69 -9.00
C LEU A 72 -13.40 26.11 -9.56
N PRO A 73 -13.19 27.17 -8.76
CA PRO A 73 -13.28 28.54 -9.26
C PRO A 73 -12.14 28.82 -10.26
N ALA A 74 -12.40 29.69 -11.23
CA ALA A 74 -11.49 29.92 -12.36
C ALA A 74 -10.09 30.40 -11.94
N ASP A 75 -9.99 31.20 -10.88
CA ASP A 75 -8.72 31.67 -10.32
C ASP A 75 -7.88 30.54 -9.71
N MET A 76 -8.49 29.41 -9.34
CA MET A 76 -7.80 28.20 -8.88
C MET A 76 -7.54 27.23 -10.04
N LEU A 77 -8.41 27.19 -11.05
CA LEU A 77 -8.25 26.34 -12.25
C LEU A 77 -6.91 26.58 -12.96
N GLU A 78 -6.54 27.84 -13.21
CA GLU A 78 -5.26 28.18 -13.83
C GLU A 78 -4.08 27.78 -12.95
N LYS A 79 -4.17 28.03 -11.64
CA LYS A 79 -3.13 27.66 -10.66
C LYS A 79 -2.93 26.14 -10.62
N TYR A 80 -4.00 25.34 -10.56
CA TYR A 80 -3.93 23.88 -10.64
C TYR A 80 -3.36 23.38 -11.97
N ARG A 81 -3.69 24.03 -13.10
CA ARG A 81 -3.09 23.70 -14.41
C ARG A 81 -1.58 23.94 -14.40
N ALA A 82 -1.14 25.11 -13.94
CA ALA A 82 0.27 25.50 -13.85
C ALA A 82 1.04 24.87 -12.67
N THR A 83 0.35 24.16 -11.77
CA THR A 83 0.98 23.44 -10.66
C THR A 83 1.94 22.37 -11.19
N LYS A 84 3.04 22.13 -10.47
CA LYS A 84 3.81 20.90 -10.57
C LYS A 84 3.90 20.24 -9.21
N GLN A 85 3.66 18.94 -9.16
CA GLN A 85 3.86 18.13 -7.97
C GLN A 85 5.19 17.39 -8.04
N THR A 86 5.84 17.22 -6.90
CA THR A 86 7.01 16.37 -6.73
C THR A 86 6.71 15.41 -5.59
N ILE A 87 6.98 14.11 -5.74
CA ILE A 87 6.74 13.12 -4.68
C ILE A 87 8.01 12.32 -4.45
N GLN A 88 8.52 12.33 -3.21
CA GLN A 88 9.61 11.45 -2.80
C GLN A 88 9.07 10.29 -1.97
N TYR A 89 9.32 9.07 -2.43
CA TYR A 89 8.99 7.83 -1.72
C TYR A 89 10.24 7.21 -1.11
N GLY A 90 10.11 6.74 0.13
CA GLY A 90 11.12 6.00 0.87
C GLY A 90 10.51 4.82 1.62
N ILE A 91 11.33 3.80 1.89
CA ILE A 91 10.98 2.60 2.66
C ILE A 91 12.04 2.36 3.73
N ASN A 92 11.62 2.04 4.94
CA ASN A 92 12.48 1.52 6.00
C ASN A 92 11.81 0.30 6.66
N GLY A 93 12.29 -0.89 6.37
CA GLY A 93 11.69 -2.15 6.82
C GLY A 93 10.28 -2.34 6.25
N ASN A 94 9.26 -2.21 7.11
CA ASN A 94 7.84 -2.25 6.72
C ASN A 94 7.21 -0.84 6.60
N THR A 95 7.89 0.18 7.12
CA THR A 95 7.39 1.56 7.18
C THR A 95 7.68 2.29 5.88
N TRP A 96 6.68 2.98 5.37
CA TRP A 96 6.77 3.80 4.17
C TRP A 96 6.72 5.29 4.51
N THR A 97 7.42 6.09 3.72
CA THR A 97 7.37 7.55 3.77
C THR A 97 7.02 8.11 2.40
N MET A 98 6.04 9.00 2.34
CA MET A 98 5.70 9.80 1.16
C MET A 98 5.84 11.27 1.51
N ASN A 99 6.72 11.98 0.80
CA ASN A 99 6.89 13.43 0.93
C ASN A 99 6.46 14.12 -0.38
N PRO A 100 5.20 14.56 -0.51
CA PRO A 100 4.76 15.35 -1.64
C PRO A 100 5.00 16.84 -1.40
N SER A 101 5.53 17.48 -2.43
CA SER A 101 5.67 18.93 -2.58
C SER A 101 4.83 19.39 -3.78
N SER A 102 4.42 20.65 -3.77
CA SER A 102 3.57 21.26 -4.79
C SER A 102 3.91 22.73 -4.96
N THR A 103 4.10 23.20 -6.19
CA THR A 103 4.31 24.63 -6.46
C THR A 103 3.11 25.51 -6.09
N LEU A 104 1.93 24.90 -5.89
CA LEU A 104 0.73 25.58 -5.38
C LEU A 104 0.78 25.87 -3.88
N PHE A 105 1.51 25.05 -3.12
CA PHE A 105 1.57 25.10 -1.66
C PHE A 105 3.04 25.16 -1.17
N PRO A 106 3.80 26.18 -1.58
CA PRO A 106 5.21 26.30 -1.22
C PRO A 106 5.41 26.34 0.30
N GLY A 107 6.35 25.55 0.82
CA GLY A 107 6.60 25.46 2.26
C GLY A 107 5.51 24.73 3.06
N LYS A 108 4.56 24.03 2.41
CA LYS A 108 3.61 23.11 3.07
C LYS A 108 3.99 21.63 2.93
N GLU A 109 5.18 21.37 2.40
CA GLU A 109 5.78 20.04 2.21
C GLU A 109 5.74 19.23 3.51
N LYS A 110 5.44 17.92 3.42
CA LYS A 110 5.11 17.11 4.59
C LYS A 110 5.42 15.63 4.38
N VAL A 111 6.15 15.03 5.30
CA VAL A 111 6.45 13.60 5.27
C VAL A 111 5.32 12.80 5.94
N TYR A 112 4.46 12.19 5.13
CA TYR A 112 3.48 11.21 5.60
C TYR A 112 4.18 9.88 5.84
N THR A 113 4.00 9.31 7.02
CA THR A 113 4.56 7.99 7.39
C THR A 113 3.42 6.99 7.54
N PHE A 114 3.51 5.84 6.87
CA PHE A 114 2.41 4.88 6.76
C PHE A 114 2.89 3.43 6.65
N GLU A 115 1.95 2.49 6.76
CA GLU A 115 2.13 1.07 6.43
C GLU A 115 1.07 0.66 5.41
N ILE A 116 1.41 -0.30 4.54
CA ILE A 116 0.49 -0.81 3.52
C ILE A 116 -0.76 -1.43 4.19
N GLY A 117 -1.94 -1.05 3.70
CA GLY A 117 -3.23 -1.56 4.17
C GLY A 117 -3.75 -0.96 5.49
N LYS A 118 -3.07 0.03 6.10
CA LYS A 118 -3.56 0.75 7.28
C LYS A 118 -4.14 2.12 6.89
N GLU A 119 -5.21 2.56 7.58
CA GLU A 119 -5.72 3.93 7.44
C GLU A 119 -4.84 4.91 8.21
N VAL A 120 -4.32 5.92 7.52
CA VAL A 120 -3.69 7.09 8.13
C VAL A 120 -4.68 8.25 8.14
N ASN A 121 -4.77 8.92 9.29
CA ASN A 121 -5.58 10.12 9.51
C ASN A 121 -4.63 11.30 9.69
N ASP A 122 -4.72 12.31 8.84
CA ASP A 122 -3.79 13.45 8.87
C ASP A 122 -4.41 14.72 8.23
N THR A 123 -3.59 15.71 7.91
CA THR A 123 -3.94 16.96 7.20
C THR A 123 -3.12 17.09 5.92
N GLY A 124 -3.78 17.41 4.80
CA GLY A 124 -3.18 17.57 3.47
C GLY A 124 -2.36 18.85 3.29
N LEU A 125 -1.72 18.99 2.12
CA LEU A 125 -0.91 20.17 1.74
C LEU A 125 -1.76 21.46 1.61
N ASP A 126 -3.06 21.28 1.34
CA ASP A 126 -4.09 22.31 1.26
C ASP A 126 -4.64 22.73 2.64
N GLY A 127 -4.24 22.04 3.72
CA GLY A 127 -4.72 22.26 5.07
C GLY A 127 -6.03 21.55 5.42
N ASN A 128 -6.63 20.76 4.51
CA ASN A 128 -7.84 20.01 4.79
C ASN A 128 -7.52 18.68 5.52
N PRO A 129 -8.38 18.21 6.44
CA PRO A 129 -8.26 16.87 7.00
C PRO A 129 -8.36 15.80 5.90
N ILE A 130 -7.45 14.83 5.93
CA ILE A 130 -7.41 13.68 5.01
C ILE A 130 -7.40 12.36 5.76
N LYS A 131 -7.97 11.34 5.12
CA LYS A 131 -7.78 9.92 5.45
C LYS A 131 -7.25 9.21 4.22
N PHE A 132 -6.25 8.34 4.34
CA PHE A 132 -5.84 7.51 3.20
C PHE A 132 -5.44 6.10 3.62
N VAL A 133 -5.72 5.14 2.72
CA VAL A 133 -5.21 3.76 2.79
C VAL A 133 -4.46 3.49 1.49
N ILE A 134 -3.16 3.17 1.57
CA ILE A 134 -2.39 2.72 0.40
C ILE A 134 -2.38 1.19 0.38
N THR A 135 -2.91 0.63 -0.70
CA THR A 135 -2.88 -0.81 -1.02
C THR A 135 -1.99 -1.04 -2.23
N VAL A 136 -1.37 -2.22 -2.32
CA VAL A 136 -0.52 -2.59 -3.46
C VAL A 136 -1.25 -3.64 -4.30
N VAL A 137 -1.35 -3.38 -5.60
CA VAL A 137 -1.99 -4.27 -6.59
C VAL A 137 -0.96 -5.24 -7.16
N ASN A 138 0.24 -4.74 -7.47
CA ASN A 138 1.42 -5.52 -7.88
C ASN A 138 2.70 -4.69 -7.63
N ASP A 139 3.89 -5.26 -7.84
CA ASP A 139 5.17 -4.57 -7.57
C ASP A 139 5.36 -3.24 -8.34
N ASN A 140 4.57 -3.02 -9.40
CA ASN A 140 4.58 -1.80 -10.21
C ASN A 140 3.33 -0.92 -10.01
N GLU A 141 2.36 -1.28 -9.16
CA GLU A 141 1.04 -0.60 -9.11
C GLU A 141 0.43 -0.54 -7.70
N ILE A 142 -0.01 0.65 -7.31
CA ILE A 142 -0.74 0.91 -6.06
C ILE A 142 -2.11 1.50 -6.29
N SER A 143 -3.03 1.21 -5.37
CA SER A 143 -4.29 1.92 -5.21
C SER A 143 -4.36 2.59 -3.85
N GLU A 144 -4.44 3.91 -3.86
CA GLU A 144 -4.71 4.74 -2.69
C GLU A 144 -6.20 5.12 -2.66
N ASP A 145 -6.89 4.68 -1.62
CA ASP A 145 -8.24 5.16 -1.31
C ASP A 145 -8.11 6.35 -0.35
N LEU A 146 -8.37 7.55 -0.87
CA LEU A 146 -8.17 8.85 -0.21
C LEU A 146 -9.53 9.50 0.07
N LYS A 147 -9.70 10.10 1.24
CA LYS A 147 -10.86 10.92 1.59
C LYS A 147 -10.39 12.28 2.05
N VAL A 148 -10.92 13.35 1.46
CA VAL A 148 -10.60 14.74 1.85
C VAL A 148 -11.86 15.36 2.46
N LYS A 149 -11.74 16.01 3.63
CA LYS A 149 -12.85 16.77 4.20
C LYS A 149 -12.92 18.16 3.54
N MET A 150 -14.02 18.44 2.84
CA MET A 150 -14.28 19.69 2.15
C MET A 150 -15.55 20.33 2.73
N GLY A 151 -15.39 21.43 3.47
CA GLY A 151 -16.45 21.93 4.35
C GLY A 151 -16.84 20.87 5.38
N ASP A 152 -18.14 20.65 5.59
CA ASP A 152 -18.62 19.63 6.53
C ASP A 152 -18.66 18.20 5.97
N SER A 153 -18.42 18.02 4.67
CA SER A 153 -18.51 16.72 3.98
C SER A 153 -17.14 16.08 3.74
N TRP A 154 -17.04 14.77 3.90
CA TRP A 154 -15.96 13.99 3.28
C TRP A 154 -16.24 13.79 1.78
N LYS A 155 -15.19 13.80 0.97
CA LYS A 155 -15.20 13.49 -0.47
C LYS A 155 -14.20 12.37 -0.75
N ASP A 156 -14.68 11.30 -1.38
CA ASP A 156 -13.88 10.14 -1.75
C ASP A 156 -13.14 10.37 -3.09
N TYR A 157 -11.86 10.03 -3.08
CA TYR A 157 -10.95 10.04 -4.22
C TYR A 157 -10.25 8.67 -4.27
N LYS A 158 -10.05 8.13 -5.48
CA LYS A 158 -9.22 6.94 -5.69
C LYS A 158 -8.07 7.28 -6.60
N VAL A 159 -6.84 7.04 -6.13
CA VAL A 159 -5.62 7.27 -6.89
C VAL A 159 -5.01 5.92 -7.25
N SER A 160 -4.91 5.59 -8.54
CA SER A 160 -3.99 4.55 -8.98
C SER A 160 -2.65 5.20 -9.36
N ARG A 161 -1.53 4.58 -9.00
CA ARG A 161 -0.21 4.95 -9.51
C ARG A 161 0.50 3.71 -10.02
N LYS A 162 0.98 3.76 -11.26
CA LYS A 162 1.68 2.68 -11.94
C LYS A 162 3.06 3.14 -12.41
N VAL A 163 4.11 2.37 -12.10
CA VAL A 163 5.49 2.64 -12.50
C VAL A 163 5.88 1.75 -13.69
N ASP A 164 6.52 2.36 -14.69
CA ASP A 164 7.20 1.70 -15.79
C ASP A 164 8.58 2.35 -15.99
N GLY A 165 9.62 1.71 -15.44
CA GLY A 165 10.99 2.22 -15.44
C GLY A 165 11.16 3.58 -14.74
N ASP A 166 11.56 4.59 -15.51
CA ASP A 166 11.71 5.98 -15.06
C ASP A 166 10.41 6.81 -15.18
N THR A 167 9.28 6.19 -15.55
CA THR A 167 7.97 6.85 -15.68
C THR A 167 6.98 6.33 -14.64
N MET A 168 6.16 7.22 -14.09
CA MET A 168 5.02 6.89 -13.22
C MET A 168 3.76 7.56 -13.75
N THR A 169 2.75 6.77 -14.06
CA THR A 169 1.41 7.24 -14.44
C THR A 169 0.52 7.28 -13.20
N THR A 170 0.01 8.46 -12.86
CA THR A 170 -0.91 8.67 -11.74
C THR A 170 -2.30 9.00 -12.28
N THR A 171 -3.28 8.13 -12.03
CA THR A 171 -4.69 8.32 -12.40
C THR A 171 -5.53 8.61 -11.15
N LEU A 172 -6.15 9.79 -11.12
CA LEU A 172 -7.02 10.27 -10.06
C LEU A 172 -8.49 10.14 -10.48
N SER A 173 -9.32 9.52 -9.63
CA SER A 173 -10.74 9.27 -9.88
C SER A 173 -11.60 9.84 -8.76
N ALA A 174 -12.55 10.73 -9.08
CA ALA A 174 -13.48 11.35 -8.14
C ALA A 174 -14.64 12.01 -8.90
N PHE A 175 -15.78 12.27 -8.23
CA PHE A 175 -16.95 12.96 -8.81
C PHE A 175 -17.49 12.34 -10.12
N GLY A 176 -17.26 11.04 -10.35
CA GLY A 176 -17.62 10.36 -11.61
C GLY A 176 -16.72 10.70 -12.81
N LYS A 177 -15.59 11.39 -12.59
CA LYS A 177 -14.57 11.71 -13.59
C LYS A 177 -13.22 11.10 -13.22
N THR A 178 -12.36 10.99 -14.23
CA THR A 178 -10.97 10.55 -14.10
C THR A 178 -10.04 11.56 -14.75
N MET A 179 -8.85 11.73 -14.18
CA MET A 179 -7.75 12.52 -14.71
C MET A 179 -6.48 11.68 -14.65
N THR A 180 -5.69 11.65 -15.72
CA THR A 180 -4.37 11.00 -15.72
C THR A 180 -3.28 12.06 -15.74
N SER A 181 -2.16 11.79 -15.08
CA SER A 181 -0.98 12.66 -15.04
C SER A 181 0.30 11.83 -15.14
N THR A 182 1.29 12.34 -15.84
CA THR A 182 2.58 11.66 -16.04
C THR A 182 3.66 12.27 -15.16
N GLN A 183 4.43 11.43 -14.51
CA GLN A 183 5.53 11.81 -13.63
C GLN A 183 6.81 11.10 -14.07
N ARG A 184 7.94 11.81 -14.05
CA ARG A 184 9.27 11.28 -14.39
C ARG A 184 10.11 11.09 -13.13
N LYS A 185 10.96 10.06 -13.12
CA LYS A 185 11.92 9.82 -12.04
C LYS A 185 13.07 10.81 -12.15
N LEU A 186 13.35 11.53 -11.07
CA LEU A 186 14.55 12.35 -10.96
C LEU A 186 15.74 11.46 -10.59
N LYS A 187 16.90 11.79 -11.15
CA LYS A 187 18.17 11.05 -11.04
C LYS A 187 19.17 11.82 -10.18
#